data_AF-A0A932D6V3-F1
#
_entry.id   AF-A0A932D6V3-F1
#
_cell.length_a   1.000
_cell.length_b   1.000
_cell.length_c   1.000
_cell.angle_alpha   90.00
_cell.angle_beta   90.00
_cell.angle_gamma   90.00
#
_symmetry.space_group_name_H-M   'P 1'
#
loop_
_entity.id
_entity.type
_entity.pdbx_description
1 polymer ?
#
loop_
_entity_poly.entity_id
_entity_poly.type
_entity_poly.pdbx_seq_one_letter_code
_entity_poly.pdbx_strand_id
1 'polypeptide(L)' 'MGKYPSWNGRQLDRRLREIGCVHERSTGSHRHYSNPLRPDRLITFSWHPGDVPRGMLADIIEDLGITRDDFYFKRF' A
#
# COMPACT_ATOMS: atom_id res chain seq x y z
N MET A 1 -21.83 3.24 4.36
CA MET A 1 -20.48 3.43 3.76
C MET A 1 -19.43 3.47 4.85
N GLY A 2 -18.25 2.89 4.64
CA GLY A 2 -17.14 2.98 5.61
C GLY A 2 -16.41 4.33 5.49
N LYS A 3 -15.76 4.78 6.58
CA LYS A 3 -14.96 6.02 6.66
C LYS A 3 -13.86 6.10 5.59
N TYR A 4 -13.32 4.96 5.17
CA TYR A 4 -12.17 4.88 4.26
C TYR A 4 -12.60 4.49 2.83
N PRO A 5 -12.07 5.15 1.79
CA PRO A 5 -12.38 4.83 0.40
C PRO A 5 -11.85 3.44 0.01
N SER A 6 -12.45 2.81 -1.02
CA SER A 6 -11.80 1.69 -1.71
C SER A 6 -10.79 2.22 -2.71
N TRP A 7 -9.68 1.50 -2.88
CA TRP A 7 -8.59 1.86 -3.79
C TRP A 7 -8.26 0.71 -4.72
N ASN A 8 -7.95 1.03 -5.97
CA ASN A 8 -7.34 0.10 -6.90
C ASN A 8 -5.81 0.07 -6.76
N GLY A 9 -5.17 -0.88 -7.45
CA GLY A 9 -3.71 -1.06 -7.38
C GLY A 9 -2.90 0.20 -7.75
N ARG A 10 -3.41 1.05 -8.65
CA ARG A 10 -2.71 2.29 -9.06
C ARG A 10 -2.72 3.34 -7.96
N GLN A 11 -3.83 3.47 -7.25
CA GLN A 11 -3.94 4.38 -6.10
C GLN A 11 -3.02 3.93 -4.97
N LEU A 12 -2.97 2.62 -4.70
CA LEU A 12 -2.06 2.04 -3.73
C LEU A 12 -0.59 2.27 -4.12
N ASP A 13 -0.19 1.97 -5.36
CA ASP A 13 1.18 2.21 -5.86
C ASP A 13 1.59 3.67 -5.70
N ARG A 14 0.75 4.60 -6.16
CA ARG A 14 1.02 6.03 -6.01
C ARG A 14 1.23 6.39 -4.55
N ARG A 15 0.36 5.90 -3.66
CA ARG A 15 0.46 6.22 -2.24
C ARG A 15 1.72 5.67 -1.59
N LEU A 16 2.08 4.43 -1.88
CA LEU A 16 3.31 3.82 -1.39
C LEU A 16 4.52 4.66 -1.80
N ARG A 17 4.57 5.13 -3.05
CA ARG A 17 5.65 6.00 -3.54
C ARG A 17 5.66 7.37 -2.83
N GLU A 18 4.50 7.97 -2.55
CA GLU A 18 4.40 9.21 -1.76
C GLU A 18 4.92 9.03 -0.33
N ILE A 19 4.71 7.87 0.29
CA ILE A 19 5.23 7.53 1.63
C ILE A 19 6.76 7.30 1.60
N GLY A 20 7.33 7.09 0.40
CA GLY A 20 8.75 6.81 0.21
C GLY A 20 9.08 5.33 0.04
N CYS A 21 8.08 4.45 -0.08
CA CYS A 21 8.31 3.07 -0.47
C CYS A 21 8.85 3.01 -1.91
N VAL A 22 9.88 2.19 -2.12
CA VAL A 22 10.50 2.02 -3.44
C VAL A 22 10.07 0.68 -4.02
N HIS A 23 9.65 0.68 -5.29
CA HIS A 23 9.33 -0.56 -5.99
C HIS A 23 10.63 -1.32 -6.29
N GLU A 24 10.78 -2.48 -5.66
CA GLU A 24 12.00 -3.30 -5.75
C GLU A 24 11.95 -4.25 -6.95
N ARG A 25 10.83 -4.97 -7.08
CA ARG A 25 10.64 -5.96 -8.16
C ARG A 25 9.17 -6.29 -8.36
N SER A 26 8.88 -6.82 -9.54
CA SER A 26 7.60 -7.47 -9.86
C SER A 26 7.82 -8.95 -10.16
N THR A 27 6.87 -9.80 -9.77
CA THR A 27 6.90 -11.24 -10.06
C THR A 27 5.50 -11.71 -10.45
N GLY A 28 5.31 -11.97 -11.75
CA GLY A 28 3.98 -12.18 -12.32
C GLY A 28 3.11 -10.94 -12.13
N SER A 29 1.91 -11.12 -11.56
CA SER A 29 1.04 -10.01 -11.20
C SER A 29 1.44 -9.34 -9.87
N HIS A 30 2.39 -9.84 -9.10
CA HIS A 30 2.72 -9.24 -7.81
C HIS A 30 3.74 -8.12 -7.94
N ARG A 31 3.59 -7.09 -7.11
CA ARG A 31 4.59 -6.05 -6.89
C ARG A 31 5.11 -6.11 -5.47
N HIS A 32 6.40 -5.81 -5.33
CA HIS A 32 7.11 -5.80 -4.07
C HIS A 32 7.75 -4.42 -3.85
N TYR A 33 7.49 -3.81 -2.70
CA TYR A 33 8.05 -2.52 -2.33
C TYR A 33 8.81 -2.62 -1.02
N SER A 34 9.94 -1.93 -0.93
CA SER A 34 10.61 -1.68 0.35
C SER A 34 9.76 -0.78 1.24
N ASN A 35 9.97 -0.91 2.54
CA ASN A 35 9.26 -0.13 3.55
C ASN A 35 10.25 0.76 4.31
N PRO A 36 10.26 2.08 4.07
CA PRO A 36 11.21 2.98 4.72
C PRO A 36 10.90 3.18 6.21
N LEU A 37 9.68 2.89 6.65
CA LEU A 37 9.23 3.05 8.04
C LEU A 37 9.48 1.81 8.89
N ARG A 38 9.50 0.63 8.24
CA ARG A 38 9.85 -0.66 8.84
C ARG A 38 10.70 -1.49 7.88
N PRO A 39 12.02 -1.26 7.83
CA PRO A 39 12.92 -1.90 6.86
C PRO A 39 12.95 -3.43 6.90
N ASP A 40 12.50 -4.03 8.01
CA ASP A 40 12.33 -5.47 8.20
C ASP A 40 11.09 -6.04 7.49
N ARG A 41 10.20 -5.20 6.96
CA ARG A 41 8.96 -5.62 6.29
C ARG A 41 8.95 -5.24 4.81
N LEU A 42 8.49 -6.17 3.97
CA LEU A 42 8.30 -5.95 2.54
C LEU A 42 6.80 -5.81 2.23
N ILE A 43 6.41 -4.77 1.51
CA ILE A 43 5.01 -4.64 1.07
C ILE A 43 4.83 -5.41 -0.23
N THR A 44 3.90 -6.37 -0.24
CA THR A 44 3.59 -7.19 -1.42
C THR A 44 2.10 -7.18 -1.71
N PHE A 45 1.73 -6.91 -2.96
CA PHE A 45 0.32 -6.98 -3.39
C PHE A 45 0.19 -7.37 -4.87
N SER A 46 -0.97 -7.93 -5.22
CA SER A 46 -1.30 -8.30 -6.60
C SER A 46 -1.74 -7.07 -7.42
N TRP A 47 -1.24 -6.96 -8.64
CA TRP A 47 -1.51 -5.93 -9.63
C TRP A 47 -2.50 -6.46 -10.67
N HIS A 48 -3.79 -6.26 -10.41
CA HIS A 48 -4.87 -6.61 -11.33
C HIS A 48 -5.91 -5.48 -11.40
N PRO A 49 -6.79 -5.47 -12.42
CA PRO A 49 -7.93 -4.58 -12.47
C PRO A 49 -8.85 -4.74 -11.26
N GLY A 50 -9.54 -3.66 -10.88
CA GLY A 50 -10.45 -3.63 -9.74
C GLY A 50 -9.81 -3.11 -8.45
N ASP A 51 -10.60 -3.13 -7.38
CA ASP A 51 -10.19 -2.64 -6.07
C ASP A 51 -9.34 -3.68 -5.35
N VAL A 52 -8.32 -3.19 -4.64
CA VAL A 52 -7.56 -3.98 -3.67
C VAL A 52 -8.50 -4.34 -2.53
N PRO A 53 -8.54 -5.62 -2.08
CA PRO A 53 -9.37 -6.01 -0.95
C PRO A 53 -9.09 -5.14 0.28
N ARG A 54 -10.14 -4.74 1.00
CA ARG A 54 -10.00 -3.89 2.20
C ARG A 54 -9.14 -4.53 3.29
N GLY A 55 -9.16 -5.86 3.42
CA GLY A 55 -8.29 -6.60 4.33
C GLY A 55 -6.83 -6.40 3.98
N MET A 56 -6.46 -6.59 2.72
CA MET A 56 -5.09 -6.36 2.24
C MET A 56 -4.64 -4.91 2.43
N LEU A 57 -5.49 -3.91 2.19
CA LEU A 57 -5.16 -2.52 2.51
C LEU A 57 -4.91 -2.32 4.01
N ALA A 58 -5.68 -2.99 4.88
CA ALA A 58 -5.46 -2.93 6.32
C ALA A 58 -4.11 -3.56 6.72
N ASP A 59 -3.76 -4.72 6.16
CA ASP A 59 -2.50 -5.42 6.43
C ASP A 59 -1.30 -4.58 5.98
N ILE A 60 -1.38 -3.97 4.79
CA ILE A 60 -0.33 -3.06 4.29
C ILE A 60 -0.16 -1.85 5.22
N ILE A 61 -1.26 -1.26 5.70
CA ILE A 61 -1.20 -0.12 6.63
C ILE A 61 -0.55 -0.53 7.95
N GLU A 62 -0.86 -1.72 8.45
CA GLU A 62 -0.23 -2.29 9.63
C GLU A 62 1.28 -2.49 9.42
N ASP A 63 1.68 -3.03 8.27
CA ASP A 63 3.09 -3.23 7.91
C ASP A 63 3.86 -1.92 7.78
N LEU A 64 3.24 -0.88 7.21
CA LEU A 64 3.79 0.48 7.16
C LEU A 64 3.94 1.08 8.57
N GLY A 65 3.17 0.61 9.54
CA GLY A 65 3.22 1.10 10.91
C GLY A 65 2.66 2.50 11.11
N ILE A 66 1.76 2.93 10.23
CA ILE A 66 1.09 4.23 10.31
C ILE A 66 -0.41 4.04 10.54
N THR A 67 -1.09 5.12 10.94
CA THR A 67 -2.55 5.05 11.11
C THR A 67 -3.27 5.00 9.75
N ARG A 68 -4.51 4.50 9.74
CA ARG A 68 -5.35 4.57 8.53
C ARG A 68 -5.58 6.02 8.10
N ASP A 69 -5.78 6.94 9.03
CA ASP A 69 -5.98 8.36 8.71
C ASP A 69 -4.72 8.97 8.06
N ASP A 70 -3.53 8.65 8.56
CA ASP A 70 -2.28 9.03 7.92
C ASP A 70 -2.17 8.44 6.52
N PHE A 71 -2.47 7.15 6.37
CA PHE A 71 -2.40 6.48 5.08
C PHE A 71 -3.36 7.09 4.05
N TYR A 72 -4.59 7.46 4.42
CA TYR A 72 -5.57 7.97 3.44
C TYR A 72 -5.53 9.49 3.23
N PHE A 73 -5.10 10.27 4.23
CA PHE A 73 -5.33 11.73 4.23
C PHE A 73 -4.08 12.58 4.46
N LYS A 74 -2.98 12.03 4.97
CA LYS A 74 -1.76 12.81 5.18
C LYS A 74 -1.08 13.15 3.86
N ARG A 75 -0.52 14.35 3.75
CA ARG A 75 0.34 14.73 2.62
C ARG A 75 1.80 14.58 3.05
N PHE A 76 2.59 13.89 2.24
CA PHE A 76 4.03 13.66 2.44
C PHE A 76 4.81 14.48 1.42
#